data_AF-A0A7V5EWZ3-F1
#
_entry.id   AF-A0A7V5EWZ3-F1
#
_cell.length_a   1.000
_cell.length_b   1.000
_cell.length_c   1.000
_cell.angle_alpha   90.00
_cell.angle_beta   90.00
_cell.angle_gamma   90.00
#
_symmetry.space_group_name_H-M   'P 1'
#
loop_
_entity.id
_entity.type
_entity.pdbx_description
1 polymer ?
#
loop_
_entity_poly.entity_id
_entity_poly.type
_entity_poly.pdbx_seq_one_letter_code
_entity_poly.pdbx_strand_id
1 'polypeptide(L)'
;MTTTHHRIVIVGGGTAGITTAARLLRKGQDDIAIVEPSDTHYYQPLWTLVGGGIEPVAKSARPMAKVMPKGATWIRDAVETIEPDDRRVVLRSGDEVSYDYLVVAP
;
A
#
# COMPACT_ATOMS: atom_id res chain seq x y z
N MET A 1 11.50 1.91 17.25
CA MET A 1 10.22 1.82 17.97
C MET A 1 9.61 3.19 18.09
N THR A 2 9.10 3.63 16.95
CA THR A 2 8.12 4.71 16.87
C THR A 2 6.73 4.06 16.77
N THR A 3 5.76 4.68 17.42
CA THR A 3 4.36 4.29 17.30
C THR A 3 3.62 5.43 16.64
N THR A 4 2.96 5.14 15.54
CA THR A 4 2.12 6.11 14.80
C THR A 4 0.68 5.64 14.80
N HIS A 5 -0.24 6.57 14.54
CA HIS A 5 -1.66 6.29 14.44
C HIS A 5 -2.20 6.87 13.15
N HIS A 6 -3.03 6.09 12.47
CA HIS A 6 -3.81 6.52 11.32
C HIS A 6 -5.21 5.96 11.41
N ARG A 7 -6.24 6.78 11.16
CA ARG A 7 -7.64 6.33 11.12
C ARG A 7 -7.82 5.11 10.20
N ILE A 8 -7.21 5.12 9.01
CA ILE A 8 -7.27 4.00 8.08
C ILE A 8 -5.86 3.55 7.72
N VAL A 9 -5.54 2.30 8.01
CA VAL A 9 -4.31 1.65 7.54
C VAL A 9 -4.65 0.66 6.44
N ILE A 10 -3.92 0.72 5.33
CA ILE A 10 -4.03 -0.18 4.19
C ILE A 10 -2.71 -0.95 4.07
N VAL A 11 -2.77 -2.26 4.20
CA VAL A 11 -1.62 -3.15 3.99
C VAL A 11 -1.56 -3.54 2.53
N GLY A 12 -0.48 -3.13 1.84
CA GLY A 12 -0.25 -3.38 0.42
C GLY A 12 -0.56 -2.18 -0.47
N GLY A 13 0.41 -1.80 -1.30
CA GLY A 13 0.34 -0.73 -2.31
C GLY A 13 0.14 -1.26 -3.74
N GLY A 14 -0.39 -2.46 -3.87
CA GLY A 14 -0.83 -3.05 -5.14
C GLY A 14 -2.09 -2.38 -5.69
N THR A 15 -2.66 -2.95 -6.76
CA THR A 15 -3.84 -2.39 -7.46
C THR A 15 -5.00 -2.13 -6.51
N ALA A 16 -5.28 -3.08 -5.60
CA ALA A 16 -6.38 -2.99 -4.66
C ALA A 16 -6.14 -1.92 -3.58
N GLY A 17 -4.94 -1.85 -3.00
CA GLY A 17 -4.60 -0.86 -1.98
C GLY A 17 -4.66 0.57 -2.49
N ILE A 18 -3.99 0.84 -3.63
CA ILE A 18 -4.01 2.16 -4.28
C ILE A 18 -5.44 2.58 -4.66
N THR A 19 -6.22 1.65 -5.22
CA THR A 19 -7.62 1.91 -5.60
C THR A 19 -8.49 2.22 -4.37
N THR A 20 -8.30 1.50 -3.28
CA THR A 20 -9.07 1.66 -2.05
C THR A 20 -8.76 3.01 -1.40
N ALA A 21 -7.49 3.35 -1.23
CA ALA A 21 -7.06 4.66 -0.75
C ALA A 21 -7.65 5.80 -1.58
N ALA A 22 -7.50 5.74 -2.91
CA ALA A 22 -8.04 6.77 -3.81
C ALA A 22 -9.58 6.90 -3.75
N ARG A 23 -10.30 5.81 -3.47
CA ARG A 23 -11.76 5.85 -3.27
C ARG A 23 -12.15 6.45 -1.93
N LEU A 24 -11.42 6.13 -0.86
CA LEU A 24 -11.66 6.66 0.48
C LEU A 24 -11.35 8.16 0.56
N LEU A 25 -10.23 8.61 -0.02
CA LEU A 25 -9.88 10.04 -0.13
C LEU A 25 -10.97 10.83 -0.84
N ARG A 26 -11.52 10.31 -1.95
CA ARG A 26 -12.64 10.94 -2.66
C ARG A 26 -13.94 10.98 -1.87
N LYS A 27 -14.09 10.14 -0.86
CA LYS A 27 -15.22 10.15 0.08
C LYS A 27 -14.98 11.03 1.30
N GLY A 28 -13.90 11.80 1.31
CA GLY A 28 -13.58 12.76 2.38
C GLY A 28 -12.90 12.14 3.60
N GLN A 29 -12.34 10.93 3.50
CA GLN A 29 -11.37 10.46 4.49
C GLN A 29 -10.04 11.19 4.22
N ASP A 30 -9.39 11.68 5.26
CA ASP A 30 -8.19 12.53 5.19
C ASP A 30 -6.97 11.95 5.93
N ASP A 31 -7.19 10.96 6.79
CA ASP A 31 -6.12 10.24 7.50
C ASP A 31 -6.03 8.77 7.06
N ILE A 32 -5.19 8.53 6.05
CA ILE A 32 -4.98 7.21 5.44
C ILE A 32 -3.48 6.94 5.30
N ALA A 33 -3.02 5.80 5.78
CA ALA A 33 -1.69 5.27 5.51
C ALA A 33 -1.74 4.02 4.64
N ILE A 34 -0.79 3.90 3.70
CA ILE A 34 -0.52 2.69 2.92
C ILE A 34 0.86 2.17 3.32
N VAL A 35 0.92 0.94 3.83
CA VAL A 35 2.17 0.24 4.14
C VAL A 35 2.56 -0.59 2.92
N GLU A 36 3.64 -0.20 2.25
CA GLU A 36 4.13 -0.83 1.03
C GLU A 36 5.66 -0.68 0.93
N PRO A 37 6.41 -1.80 0.90
CA PRO A 37 7.87 -1.75 0.85
C PRO A 37 8.44 -1.48 -0.55
N SER A 38 7.71 -1.78 -1.63
CA SER A 38 8.21 -1.65 -3.01
C SER A 38 8.19 -0.21 -3.50
N ASP A 39 9.31 0.24 -4.07
CA ASP A 39 9.41 1.49 -4.80
C ASP A 39 8.78 1.43 -6.22
N THR A 40 8.30 0.25 -6.66
CA THR A 40 7.72 0.04 -7.98
C THR A 40 6.35 -0.62 -7.90
N HIS A 41 5.39 -0.04 -8.63
CA HIS A 41 4.07 -0.62 -8.85
C HIS A 41 4.00 -1.26 -10.24
N TYR A 42 3.45 -2.47 -10.33
CA TYR A 42 3.32 -3.21 -11.57
C TYR A 42 1.87 -3.40 -12.01
N TYR A 43 1.59 -3.13 -13.29
CA TYR A 43 0.40 -3.63 -13.96
C TYR A 43 0.65 -5.08 -14.40
N GLN A 44 0.54 -6.00 -13.44
CA GLN A 44 0.83 -7.42 -13.61
C GLN A 44 0.06 -8.11 -14.75
N PRO A 45 -1.19 -7.75 -15.09
CA PRO A 45 -1.88 -8.35 -16.25
C PRO A 45 -1.11 -8.20 -17.58
N LEU A 46 -0.22 -7.21 -17.73
CA LEU A 46 0.61 -7.08 -18.92
C LEU A 46 1.65 -8.20 -19.06
N TRP A 47 2.00 -8.90 -17.98
CA TRP A 47 3.05 -9.91 -17.96
C TRP A 47 2.75 -11.12 -18.85
N THR A 48 1.49 -11.42 -19.15
CA THR A 48 1.15 -12.44 -20.15
C THR A 48 1.72 -12.10 -21.52
N LEU A 49 1.67 -10.82 -21.93
CA LEU A 49 2.25 -10.36 -23.20
C LEU A 49 3.78 -10.26 -23.14
N VAL A 50 4.33 -9.94 -21.96
CA VAL A 50 5.79 -9.95 -21.73
C VAL A 50 6.36 -11.36 -21.89
N GLY A 51 5.75 -12.36 -21.26
CA GLY A 51 6.17 -13.76 -21.40
C GLY A 51 6.06 -14.28 -22.84
N GLY A 52 5.14 -13.73 -23.63
CA GLY A 52 5.01 -13.99 -25.07
C GLY A 52 5.96 -13.20 -25.97
N GLY A 53 6.81 -12.33 -25.42
CA GLY A 53 7.75 -11.50 -26.19
C GLY A 53 7.09 -10.33 -26.96
N ILE A 54 5.84 -10.01 -26.66
CA ILE A 54 5.05 -9.00 -27.38
C ILE A 54 5.26 -7.59 -26.78
N GLU A 55 5.45 -7.50 -25.47
CA GLU A 55 5.63 -6.23 -24.77
C GLU A 55 6.88 -6.24 -23.87
N PRO A 56 7.62 -5.13 -23.74
CA PRO A 56 8.72 -5.03 -22.79
C PRO A 56 8.20 -4.90 -21.35
N VAL A 57 8.87 -5.60 -20.42
CA VAL A 57 8.53 -5.58 -18.99
C VAL A 57 8.47 -4.17 -18.40
N ALA A 58 9.32 -3.25 -18.87
CA ALA A 58 9.39 -1.87 -18.41
C ALA A 58 8.07 -1.10 -18.57
N LYS A 59 7.22 -1.47 -19.55
CA LYS A 59 5.89 -0.85 -19.72
C LYS A 59 4.91 -1.21 -18.61
N SER A 60 5.14 -2.32 -17.90
CA SER A 60 4.30 -2.72 -16.76
C SER A 60 4.65 -1.95 -15.48
N ALA A 61 5.82 -1.31 -15.40
CA ALA A 61 6.35 -0.71 -14.18
C ALA A 61 6.07 0.80 -14.10
N ARG A 62 5.74 1.28 -12.91
CA ARG A 62 5.73 2.71 -12.55
C ARG A 62 6.36 2.92 -11.18
N PRO A 63 7.08 4.02 -10.94
CA PRO A 63 7.49 4.37 -9.58
C PRO A 63 6.28 4.45 -8.64
N MET A 64 6.35 3.83 -7.48
CA MET A 64 5.27 3.78 -6.48
C MET A 64 4.80 5.19 -6.11
N ALA A 65 5.75 6.10 -5.89
CA ALA A 65 5.48 7.51 -5.62
C ALA A 65 4.59 8.21 -6.68
N LYS A 66 4.64 7.77 -7.96
CA LYS A 66 3.83 8.36 -9.03
C LYS A 66 2.39 7.86 -9.06
N VAL A 67 2.12 6.72 -8.44
CA VAL A 67 0.78 6.11 -8.38
C VAL A 67 0.13 6.24 -7.00
N MET A 68 0.93 6.56 -5.97
CA MET A 68 0.46 6.84 -4.63
C MET A 68 -0.59 7.98 -4.64
N PRO A 69 -1.79 7.76 -4.08
CA PRO A 69 -2.82 8.80 -4.04
C PRO A 69 -2.35 10.04 -3.27
N LYS A 70 -2.56 11.22 -3.84
CA LYS A 70 -2.27 12.49 -3.14
C LYS A 70 -3.14 12.56 -1.88
N GLY A 71 -2.50 12.77 -0.73
CA GLY A 71 -3.16 12.81 0.58
C GLY A 71 -3.09 11.51 1.37
N ALA A 72 -2.62 10.40 0.78
CA ALA A 72 -2.27 9.21 1.55
C ALA A 72 -0.80 9.30 2.03
N THR A 73 -0.56 8.85 3.26
CA THR A 73 0.78 8.65 3.81
C THR A 73 1.34 7.33 3.30
N TRP A 74 2.51 7.36 2.66
CA TRP A 74 3.20 6.15 2.24
C TRP A 74 4.24 5.74 3.29
N ILE A 75 3.97 4.64 3.99
CA ILE A 75 4.90 3.99 4.91
C ILE A 75 5.71 2.97 4.12
N ARG A 76 6.99 3.26 3.91
CA ARG A 76 7.91 2.46 3.09
C ARG A 76 8.52 1.31 3.88
N ASP A 77 7.65 0.44 4.35
CA ASP A 77 8.01 -0.75 5.13
C ASP A 77 7.06 -1.89 4.78
N ALA A 78 7.40 -3.10 5.23
CA ALA A 78 6.53 -4.26 5.16
C ALA A 78 5.82 -4.45 6.50
N VAL A 79 4.54 -4.81 6.46
CA VAL A 79 3.87 -5.39 7.64
C VAL A 79 4.46 -6.77 7.89
N GLU A 80 4.89 -7.00 9.13
CA GLU A 80 5.36 -8.31 9.60
C GLU A 80 4.24 -9.06 10.34
N THR A 81 3.53 -8.37 11.24
CA THR A 81 2.47 -8.96 12.05
C THR A 81 1.26 -8.02 12.12
N ILE A 82 0.05 -8.57 12.14
CA ILE A 82 -1.19 -7.85 12.41
C ILE A 82 -1.71 -8.31 13.78
N GLU A 83 -1.96 -7.36 14.67
CA GLU A 83 -2.43 -7.58 16.04
C GLU A 83 -3.82 -6.95 16.19
N PRO A 84 -4.90 -7.68 15.81
CA PRO A 84 -6.23 -7.11 15.68
C PRO A 84 -6.87 -6.74 17.02
N ASP A 85 -6.57 -7.48 18.09
CA ASP A 85 -7.07 -7.21 19.44
C ASP A 85 -6.57 -5.85 19.96
N ASP A 86 -5.33 -5.50 19.60
CA ASP A 86 -4.68 -4.24 19.93
C ASP A 86 -4.85 -3.16 18.84
N ARG A 87 -5.54 -3.49 17.73
CA ARG A 87 -5.74 -2.64 16.55
C ARG A 87 -4.44 -1.99 16.05
N ARG A 88 -3.37 -2.79 15.92
CA ARG A 88 -2.10 -2.33 15.37
C ARG A 88 -1.48 -3.33 14.39
N VAL A 89 -0.60 -2.82 13.54
CA VAL A 89 0.32 -3.63 12.74
C VAL A 89 1.75 -3.37 13.20
N VAL A 90 2.54 -4.44 13.28
CA VAL A 90 3.98 -4.40 13.54
C VAL A 90 4.68 -4.44 12.19
N LEU A 91 5.53 -3.45 11.94
CA LEU A 91 6.33 -3.34 10.74
C LEU A 91 7.62 -4.15 10.89
N ARG A 92 8.24 -4.54 9.77
CA ARG A 92 9.51 -5.28 9.77
C ARG A 92 10.67 -4.50 10.42
N SER A 93 10.61 -3.17 10.43
CA SER A 93 11.55 -2.33 11.19
C SER A 93 11.41 -2.44 12.71
N GLY A 94 10.34 -3.07 13.21
CA GLY A 94 9.94 -3.07 14.62
C GLY A 94 9.16 -1.83 15.04
N ASP A 95 8.82 -0.93 14.12
CA ASP A 95 7.89 0.18 14.38
C ASP A 95 6.43 -0.30 14.32
N GLU A 96 5.54 0.45 14.94
CA GLU A 96 4.13 0.09 15.09
C GLU A 96 3.21 1.15 14.48
N VAL A 97 2.13 0.69 13.83
CA VAL A 97 1.08 1.56 13.28
C VAL A 97 -0.28 1.09 13.80
N SER A 98 -0.89 1.91 14.65
CA SER A 98 -2.25 1.67 15.17
C SER A 98 -3.32 2.24 14.23
N TYR A 99 -4.54 1.67 14.29
CA TYR A 99 -5.62 2.01 13.38
C TYR A 99 -7.03 1.99 13.99
N ASP A 100 -7.96 2.76 13.40
CA ASP A 100 -9.40 2.56 13.63
C ASP A 100 -9.96 1.49 12.67
N TYR A 101 -9.50 1.52 11.41
CA TYR A 101 -9.89 0.59 10.35
C TYR A 101 -8.67 0.05 9.62
N LEU A 102 -8.68 -1.26 9.38
CA LEU A 102 -7.64 -1.95 8.61
C LEU A 102 -8.21 -2.48 7.30
N VAL A 103 -7.52 -2.21 6.19
CA VAL A 103 -7.75 -2.88 4.91
C VAL A 103 -6.54 -3.76 4.61
N VAL A 104 -6.78 -5.06 4.41
CA VAL A 104 -5.74 -6.01 4.05
C VAL A 104 -5.83 -6.27 2.54
N ALA A 105 -4.83 -5.81 1.80
CA ALA A 105 -4.72 -5.96 0.33
C ALA A 105 -3.27 -6.31 -0.11
N PRO A 106 -2.64 -7.35 0.48
CA PRO A 106 -1.25 -7.73 0.22
C PRO A 106 -1.03 -8.30 -1.20
#